data_AF-A0AAW1VDQ2-F1
#
_entry.id   AF-A0AAW1VDQ2-F1
#
_cell.length_a   1.000
_cell.length_b   1.000
_cell.length_c   1.000
_cell.angle_alpha   90.00
_cell.angle_beta   90.00
_cell.angle_gamma   90.00
#
_symmetry.space_group_name_H-M   'P 1'
#
loop_
_entity.id
_entity.type
_entity.pdbx_description
1 polymer ?
#
loop_
_entity_poly.entity_id
_entity_poly.type
_entity_poly.pdbx_seq_one_letter_code
_entity_poly.pdbx_strand_id
1 'polypeptide(L)'
;MLKHLLLLVIAISLYDTMGADTMSGYDKCFRENCCSAFLLDLGQYPICGTDGKPYHNVPAFDCAKNCARRFDLKLEMAYYGRCNNKPPALEYWKLQ
;
A
#
# COMPACT_ATOMS: atom_id res chain seq x y z
N MET A 1 19.12 4.17 -45.00
CA MET A 1 19.71 5.12 -44.04
C MET A 1 18.65 5.88 -43.26
N LEU A 2 17.87 6.79 -43.87
CA LEU A 2 16.89 7.64 -43.15
C LEU A 2 15.70 6.88 -42.52
N LYS A 3 15.22 5.81 -43.16
CA LYS A 3 14.13 4.96 -42.62
C LYS A 3 14.51 4.25 -41.31
N HIS A 4 15.76 3.84 -41.16
CA HIS A 4 16.22 3.15 -39.94
C HIS A 4 16.39 4.13 -38.79
N LEU A 5 16.86 5.35 -39.09
CA LEU A 5 16.95 6.43 -38.10
C LEU A 5 15.56 6.85 -37.60
N LEU A 6 14.57 6.92 -38.50
CA LEU A 6 13.18 7.22 -38.14
C LEU A 6 12.57 6.16 -37.20
N LEU A 7 12.84 4.88 -37.47
CA LEU A 7 12.38 3.78 -36.61
C LEU A 7 13.04 3.79 -35.23
N LEU A 8 14.32 4.16 -35.14
CA LEU A 8 15.02 4.30 -33.87
C LEU A 8 14.48 5.47 -33.04
N VAL A 9 14.19 6.61 -33.67
CA VAL A 9 13.57 7.76 -32.99
C VAL A 9 12.18 7.39 -32.46
N ILE A 10 11.36 6.71 -33.26
CA ILE A 10 10.04 6.23 -32.83
C ILE A 10 10.18 5.23 -31.66
N ALA A 11 11.12 4.28 -31.74
CA ALA A 11 11.34 3.30 -30.67
C ALA A 11 11.81 3.95 -29.35
N ILE A 12 12.69 4.95 -29.42
CA ILE A 12 13.15 5.71 -28.24
C ILE A 12 11.99 6.53 -27.65
N SER A 13 11.25 7.26 -28.49
CA SER A 13 10.09 8.04 -28.05
C SER A 13 8.95 7.18 -27.47
N LEU A 14 8.82 5.92 -27.90
CA LEU A 14 7.88 4.96 -27.32
C LEU A 14 8.41 4.30 -26.04
N TYR A 15 9.73 4.17 -25.88
CA TYR A 15 10.31 3.67 -24.63
C TYR A 15 10.15 4.68 -23.49
N ASP A 16 10.29 5.97 -23.78
CA ASP A 16 10.11 7.06 -22.81
C ASP A 16 8.67 7.16 -22.28
N THR A 17 7.67 6.72 -23.05
CA THR A 17 6.26 6.71 -22.60
C THR A 17 5.90 5.49 -21.73
N MET A 18 6.79 4.50 -21.64
CA MET A 18 6.58 3.28 -20.84
C MET A 18 7.29 3.33 -19.48
N GLY A 19 7.91 4.47 -19.12
CA GLY A 19 8.89 4.58 -18.03
C GLY A 19 8.44 5.18 -16.70
N ALA A 20 7.20 5.62 -16.52
CA ALA A 20 6.73 6.13 -15.22
C ALA A 20 5.22 5.86 -15.03
N ASP A 21 4.89 5.28 -13.87
CA ASP A 21 3.55 5.25 -13.27
C ASP A 21 2.51 4.22 -13.78
N THR A 22 2.76 2.93 -13.55
CA THR A 22 1.66 1.98 -13.26
C THR A 22 1.34 1.94 -11.76
N MET A 23 1.34 3.10 -11.10
CA MET A 23 0.97 3.19 -9.70
C MET A 23 -0.54 3.00 -9.58
N SER A 24 -1.00 2.00 -8.81
CA SER A 24 -2.42 1.90 -8.52
C SER A 24 -2.89 3.19 -7.86
N GLY A 25 -4.10 3.65 -8.18
CA GLY A 25 -4.70 4.82 -7.52
C GLY A 25 -4.73 4.67 -5.99
N TYR A 26 -4.88 3.42 -5.51
CA TYR A 26 -4.72 3.07 -4.11
C TYR A 26 -3.34 3.43 -3.55
N ASP A 27 -2.25 3.06 -4.23
CA ASP A 27 -0.88 3.30 -3.77
C ASP A 27 -0.54 4.80 -3.76
N LYS A 28 -1.06 5.55 -4.73
CA LYS A 28 -0.98 7.02 -4.73
C LYS A 28 -1.69 7.62 -3.53
N CYS A 29 -2.95 7.25 -3.30
CA CYS A 29 -3.73 7.73 -2.16
C CYS A 29 -3.05 7.40 -0.83
N PHE A 30 -2.57 6.15 -0.68
CA PHE A 30 -1.94 5.69 0.55
C PHE A 30 -0.65 6.48 0.85
N ARG A 31 0.22 6.71 -0.13
CA ARG A 31 1.45 7.48 0.10
C ARG A 31 1.19 8.96 0.40
N GLU A 32 0.24 9.58 -0.28
CA GLU A 32 -0.02 11.02 -0.14
C GLU A 32 -0.82 11.36 1.13
N ASN A 33 -1.70 10.46 1.59
CA ASN A 33 -2.66 10.74 2.66
C ASN A 33 -2.42 9.97 3.95
N CYS A 34 -1.76 8.80 3.89
CA CYS A 34 -1.66 7.87 5.02
C CYS A 34 -0.26 7.74 5.60
N CYS A 35 0.75 8.26 4.89
CA CYS A 35 2.10 8.40 5.43
C CYS A 35 2.23 9.65 6.33
N SER A 36 1.39 9.77 7.36
CA SER A 36 1.66 10.74 8.44
C SER A 36 2.60 10.10 9.45
N ALA A 37 3.90 10.30 9.23
CA ALA A 37 5.00 10.03 10.17
C ALA A 37 5.41 8.56 10.40
N PHE A 38 6.46 8.15 9.69
CA PHE A 38 7.44 7.16 10.15
C PHE A 38 8.15 7.56 11.48
N LEU A 39 7.83 8.73 12.07
CA LEU A 39 8.77 9.44 12.95
C LEU A 39 8.38 9.60 14.42
N LEU A 40 7.21 9.12 14.86
CA LEU A 40 6.89 9.18 16.30
C LEU A 40 6.30 7.86 16.77
N ASP A 41 7.18 6.85 16.79
CA ASP A 41 6.97 5.63 17.53
C ASP A 41 6.98 5.91 19.03
N LEU A 42 5.80 6.18 19.58
CA LEU A 42 5.54 6.06 21.01
C LEU A 42 4.46 4.99 21.27
N GLY A 43 4.40 3.98 20.39
CA GLY A 43 3.47 2.86 20.49
C GLY A 43 3.21 2.21 19.13
N GLN A 44 4.14 1.37 18.65
CA GLN A 44 3.87 0.44 17.55
C GLN A 44 2.81 -0.57 17.99
N TYR A 45 1.53 -0.24 17.79
CA TYR A 45 0.42 -1.20 17.87
C TYR A 45 0.08 -1.65 16.45
N PRO A 46 0.89 -2.56 15.86
CA PRO A 46 0.71 -2.94 14.47
C PRO A 46 -0.63 -3.63 14.26
N ILE A 47 -1.13 -3.56 13.04
CA ILE A 47 -2.33 -4.23 12.58
C ILE A 47 -1.97 -5.00 11.31
N CYS A 48 -2.42 -6.24 11.20
CA CYS A 48 -2.38 -6.96 9.95
C CYS A 48 -3.71 -6.76 9.21
N GLY A 49 -3.65 -6.26 7.97
CA GLY A 49 -4.81 -6.17 7.09
C GLY A 49 -5.17 -7.50 6.43
N THR A 50 -6.38 -7.62 5.89
CA THR A 50 -6.81 -8.76 5.06
C THR A 50 -6.03 -8.88 3.75
N ASP A 51 -5.30 -7.83 3.35
CA ASP A 51 -4.38 -7.81 2.23
C ASP A 51 -2.97 -8.34 2.59
N GLY A 52 -2.77 -8.78 3.84
CA GLY A 52 -1.50 -9.29 4.33
C GLY A 52 -0.43 -8.24 4.58
N LYS A 53 -0.78 -6.94 4.55
CA LYS A 53 0.15 -5.85 4.83
C LYS A 53 0.11 -5.45 6.31
N PRO A 54 1.28 -5.17 6.93
CA PRO A 54 1.33 -4.59 8.26
C PRO A 54 1.09 -3.08 8.19
N TYR A 55 0.22 -2.59 9.05
CA TYR A 55 -0.04 -1.18 9.30
C TYR A 55 0.51 -0.84 10.68
N HIS A 56 1.24 0.26 10.81
CA HIS A 56 2.06 0.52 12.00
C HIS A 56 1.24 0.93 13.24
N ASN A 57 0.06 1.50 13.04
CA ASN A 57 -0.91 1.86 14.07
C ASN A 57 -2.33 1.92 13.49
N VAL A 58 -3.33 2.12 14.37
CA VAL A 58 -4.74 2.26 13.99
C VAL A 58 -4.97 3.42 13.00
N PRO A 59 -4.46 4.65 13.22
CA PRO A 59 -4.65 5.75 12.25
C PRO A 59 -4.18 5.44 10.83
N ALA A 60 -3.04 4.75 10.69
CA ALA A 60 -2.51 4.37 9.38
C ALA A 60 -3.37 3.30 8.69
N PHE A 61 -3.89 2.34 9.46
CA PHE A 61 -4.83 1.34 8.96
C PHE A 61 -6.14 2.00 8.50
N ASP A 62 -6.70 2.91 9.30
CA ASP A 62 -7.94 3.60 8.96
C ASP A 62 -7.79 4.48 7.71
N CYS A 63 -6.66 5.16 7.57
CA CYS A 63 -6.37 5.91 6.36
C CYS A 63 -6.26 4.98 5.14
N ALA A 64 -5.54 3.86 5.26
CA ALA A 64 -5.45 2.88 4.18
C ALA A 64 -6.81 2.31 3.79
N LYS A 65 -7.68 2.06 4.77
CA LYS A 65 -9.05 1.59 4.56
C LYS A 65 -9.90 2.62 3.81
N ASN A 66 -9.73 3.90 4.12
CA ASN A 66 -10.37 4.99 3.38
C ASN A 66 -9.87 5.07 1.94
N CYS A 67 -8.56 4.92 1.70
CA CYS A 67 -8.02 4.82 0.36
C CYS A 67 -8.56 3.59 -0.38
N ALA A 68 -8.60 2.43 0.26
CA ALA A 68 -9.14 1.20 -0.33
C ALA A 68 -10.60 1.41 -0.81
N ARG A 69 -11.46 2.01 0.03
CA ARG A 69 -12.85 2.31 -0.34
C ARG A 69 -12.98 3.24 -1.54
N ARG A 70 -12.07 4.21 -1.73
CA ARG A 70 -12.10 5.13 -2.89
C ARG A 70 -11.83 4.42 -4.22
N PHE A 71 -11.24 3.24 -4.18
CA PHE A 71 -10.89 2.43 -5.35
C PHE A 71 -11.57 1.06 -5.34
N ASP A 72 -12.71 0.94 -4.67
CA ASP A 72 -13.52 -0.29 -4.57
C ASP A 72 -12.75 -1.52 -4.04
N LEU A 73 -11.67 -1.30 -3.30
CA LEU A 73 -10.92 -2.35 -2.62
C LEU A 73 -11.48 -2.58 -1.22
N LYS A 74 -11.59 -3.85 -0.83
CA LYS A 74 -12.00 -4.24 0.51
C LYS A 74 -10.78 -4.49 1.39
N LEU A 75 -10.49 -3.56 2.29
CA LEU A 75 -9.50 -3.71 3.34
C LEU A 75 -10.18 -3.80 4.71
N GLU A 76 -10.01 -4.92 5.38
CA GLU A 76 -10.47 -5.14 6.75
C GLU A 76 -9.29 -5.51 7.64
N MET A 77 -9.47 -5.37 8.96
CA MET A 77 -8.47 -5.80 9.92
C MET A 77 -8.54 -7.32 10.03
N ALA A 78 -7.41 -8.00 9.81
CA ALA A 78 -7.28 -9.42 10.08
C ALA A 78 -7.03 -9.68 11.58
N TYR A 79 -6.05 -8.99 12.17
CA TYR A 79 -5.71 -9.07 13.60
C TYR A 79 -4.79 -7.93 14.03
N TYR A 80 -4.74 -7.62 15.33
CA TYR A 80 -3.66 -6.79 15.90
C TYR A 80 -2.36 -7.59 15.94
N GLY A 81 -1.25 -6.94 15.62
CA GLY A 81 0.06 -7.56 15.41
C GLY A 81 0.62 -7.25 14.03
N ARG A 82 1.93 -7.49 13.86
CA ARG A 82 2.52 -7.57 12.52
C ARG A 82 1.99 -8.79 11.79
N CYS A 83 1.82 -8.70 10.48
CA CYS A 83 1.51 -9.87 9.69
C CYS A 83 2.57 -10.97 9.89
N ASN A 84 2.13 -12.22 9.94
CA ASN A 84 2.93 -13.42 10.22
C ASN A 84 3.38 -13.59 11.69
N ASN A 85 3.21 -12.58 12.55
CA ASN A 85 3.28 -12.75 14.00
C ASN A 85 1.91 -13.17 14.53
N LYS A 86 1.31 -14.22 13.96
CA LYS A 86 0.07 -14.78 14.52
C LYS A 86 0.39 -15.16 15.96
N PRO A 87 -0.21 -14.53 16.98
CA PRO A 87 -0.22 -15.15 18.30
C PRO A 87 -0.82 -16.55 18.10
N PRO A 88 -0.40 -17.56 18.90
CA PRO A 88 -1.12 -18.83 18.96
C PRO A 88 -2.62 -18.50 19.07
N ALA A 89 -3.42 -19.11 18.19
CA ALA A 89 -4.79 -18.70 17.92
C ALA A 89 -5.58 -18.31 19.19
N LEU A 90 -6.21 -17.13 19.16
CA LEU A 90 -7.46 -16.83 19.89
C LEU A 90 -7.43 -16.77 21.44
N GLU A 91 -6.67 -15.85 22.04
CA GLU A 91 -6.80 -15.59 23.49
C GLU A 91 -7.04 -14.12 23.89
N TYR A 92 -6.82 -13.12 23.04
CA TYR A 92 -6.95 -11.71 23.47
C TYR A 92 -8.35 -11.08 23.35
N TRP A 93 -9.30 -11.74 22.67
CA TRP A 93 -10.68 -11.24 22.51
C TRP A 93 -11.69 -11.87 23.47
N LYS A 94 -11.25 -12.76 24.36
CA LYS A 94 -12.11 -13.40 25.37
C LYS A 94 -12.18 -12.62 26.70
N LEU A 95 -11.74 -11.36 26.72
CA LEU A 95 -11.72 -10.51 27.92
C LEU A 95 -12.54 -9.21 27.77
N GLN A 96 -13.54 -9.21 26.88
CA GLN A 96 -14.67 -8.26 26.95
C GLN A 96 -15.86 -8.95 27.61
#